data_AF-A0A1W9QYY9-F1
#
_entry.id   AF-A0A1W9QYY9-F1
#
_cell.length_a   1.000
_cell.length_b   1.000
_cell.length_c   1.000
_cell.angle_alpha   90.00
_cell.angle_beta   90.00
_cell.angle_gamma   90.00
#
_symmetry.space_group_name_H-M   'P 1'
#
loop_
_entity.id
_entity.type
_entity.pdbx_description
1 polymer ?
#
loop_
_entity_poly.entity_id
_entity_poly.type
_entity_poly.pdbx_seq_one_letter_code
_entity_poly.pdbx_strand_id
1 'polypeptide(L)'
;MKNLIKHILLLVAVAFSGILTGQEEPPKIDAAEKKQVIDTLVFKMETLYVFPDKGKEMAGFVRQQWKNGVYDDLENVFDFSAKLTEDLVSVSHDLHIGVRYSPETIARIRQQRENGDDSFSEYIEET
;
A
#
# COMPACT_ATOMS: atom_id res chain seq x y z
N MET A 1 -52.44 16.59 -20.24
CA MET A 1 -51.33 15.63 -20.47
C MET A 1 -49.96 16.29 -20.61
N LYS A 2 -49.82 17.46 -21.27
CA LYS A 2 -48.52 18.15 -21.43
C LYS A 2 -47.85 18.60 -20.11
N ASN A 3 -48.64 18.86 -19.06
CA ASN A 3 -48.15 19.36 -17.76
C ASN A 3 -47.78 18.21 -16.81
N LEU A 4 -48.35 17.03 -17.04
CA LEU A 4 -48.10 15.81 -16.28
C LEU A 4 -46.72 15.21 -16.63
N ILE A 5 -46.33 15.28 -17.91
CA ILE A 5 -45.00 14.87 -18.40
C ILE A 5 -43.90 15.79 -17.84
N LYS A 6 -44.16 17.10 -17.68
CA LYS A 6 -43.19 18.05 -17.11
C LYS A 6 -42.90 17.78 -15.63
N HIS A 7 -43.87 17.30 -14.85
CA HIS A 7 -43.67 16.99 -13.44
C HIS A 7 -43.02 15.61 -13.23
N ILE A 8 -43.29 14.65 -14.12
CA ILE A 8 -42.59 13.37 -14.15
C ILE A 8 -41.10 13.58 -14.51
N LEU A 9 -40.79 14.50 -15.44
CA LEU A 9 -39.41 14.88 -15.76
C LEU A 9 -38.70 15.61 -14.61
N LEU A 10 -39.42 16.40 -13.80
CA LEU A 10 -38.85 17.09 -12.63
C LEU A 10 -38.52 16.10 -11.49
N LEU A 11 -39.30 15.04 -11.33
CA LEU A 11 -39.14 14.04 -10.26
C LEU A 11 -37.95 13.10 -10.51
N VAL A 12 -37.62 12.80 -11.76
CA VAL A 12 -36.46 11.96 -12.12
C VAL A 12 -35.14 12.73 -11.92
N ALA A 13 -35.13 14.06 -12.11
CA ALA A 13 -33.93 14.88 -11.94
C ALA A 13 -33.48 15.02 -10.47
N VAL A 14 -34.41 14.95 -9.51
CA VAL A 14 -34.09 15.06 -8.07
C VAL A 14 -33.58 13.74 -7.48
N ALA A 15 -33.93 12.60 -8.07
CA ALA A 15 -33.48 11.28 -7.60
C ALA A 15 -32.03 10.94 -7.98
N PHE A 16 -31.40 11.71 -8.88
CA PHE A 16 -30.02 11.46 -9.33
C PHE A 16 -28.95 12.28 -8.58
N SER A 17 -29.35 13.21 -7.70
CA SER A 17 -28.41 14.07 -6.96
C SER A 17 -27.84 13.42 -5.68
N GLY A 18 -28.19 12.17 -5.38
CA GLY A 18 -27.98 11.55 -4.06
C GLY A 18 -26.81 10.57 -3.93
N ILE A 19 -25.96 10.36 -4.94
CA ILE A 19 -24.81 9.43 -4.84
C ILE A 19 -23.51 10.20 -5.06
N LEU A 20 -23.18 11.10 -4.14
CA LEU A 20 -21.80 11.52 -3.91
C LEU A 20 -21.29 10.68 -2.75
N THR A 21 -20.74 9.50 -3.06
CA THR A 21 -19.91 8.78 -2.09
C THR A 21 -18.69 9.64 -1.80
N GLY A 22 -18.55 10.13 -0.58
CA GLY A 22 -17.30 10.73 -0.12
C GLY A 22 -16.23 9.64 -0.08
N GLN A 23 -15.47 9.47 -1.17
CA GLN A 23 -14.24 8.70 -1.13
C GLN A 23 -13.27 9.50 -0.25
N GLU A 24 -12.89 8.96 0.90
CA GLU A 24 -11.75 9.50 1.65
C GLU A 24 -10.52 9.45 0.75
N GLU A 25 -9.86 10.59 0.58
CA GLU A 25 -8.62 10.63 -0.18
C GLU A 25 -7.59 9.73 0.51
N PRO A 26 -6.84 8.93 -0.28
CA PRO A 26 -5.85 8.04 0.29
C PRO A 26 -4.77 8.85 1.04
N PRO A 27 -4.25 8.35 2.17
CA PRO A 27 -3.24 9.06 2.94
C PRO A 27 -2.05 9.45 2.06
N LYS A 28 -1.65 10.72 2.16
CA LYS A 28 -0.47 11.22 1.45
C LYS A 28 0.80 10.70 2.11
N ILE A 29 1.87 10.65 1.34
CA ILE A 29 3.20 10.27 1.81
C ILE A 29 4.25 11.24 1.27
N ASP A 30 5.08 11.77 2.17
CA ASP A 30 6.12 12.72 1.79
C ASP A 30 7.45 12.02 1.41
N ALA A 31 8.40 12.80 0.90
CA ALA A 31 9.68 12.28 0.44
C ALA A 31 10.55 11.69 1.57
N ALA A 32 10.46 12.23 2.79
CA ALA A 32 11.21 11.74 3.93
C ALA A 32 10.65 10.39 4.41
N GLU A 33 9.33 10.27 4.47
CA GLU A 33 8.62 9.02 4.77
C GLU A 33 8.92 7.94 3.72
N LYS A 34 8.85 8.28 2.42
CA LYS A 34 9.23 7.36 1.33
C LYS A 34 10.65 6.84 1.50
N LYS A 35 11.60 7.73 1.80
CA LYS A 35 13.01 7.36 2.01
C LYS A 35 13.17 6.40 3.19
N GLN A 36 12.52 6.68 4.31
CA GLN A 36 12.57 5.83 5.49
C GLN A 36 12.00 4.42 5.20
N VAL A 37 10.89 4.34 4.47
CA VAL A 37 10.29 3.07 4.07
C VAL A 37 11.25 2.30 3.15
N ILE A 38 11.83 2.96 2.15
CA ILE A 38 12.78 2.34 1.21
C ILE A 38 14.02 1.82 1.93
N ASP A 39 14.61 2.61 2.82
CA ASP A 39 15.80 2.17 3.58
C ASP A 39 15.50 0.93 4.43
N THR A 40 14.35 0.92 5.10
CA THR A 40 13.91 -0.20 5.93
C THR A 40 13.63 -1.43 5.07
N LEU A 41 12.95 -1.26 3.93
CA LEU A 41 12.62 -2.34 3.02
C LEU A 41 13.87 -2.99 2.46
N VAL A 42 14.78 -2.19 1.93
CA VAL A 42 16.08 -2.61 1.39
C VAL A 42 16.86 -3.39 2.44
N PHE A 43 16.98 -2.86 3.65
CA PHE A 43 17.67 -3.56 4.74
C PHE A 43 17.04 -4.93 5.03
N LYS A 44 15.71 -5.01 5.13
CA LYS A 44 15.00 -6.28 5.37
C LYS A 44 15.20 -7.28 4.23
N MET A 45 15.20 -6.82 2.97
CA MET A 45 15.44 -7.71 1.83
C MET A 45 16.87 -8.27 1.84
N GLU A 46 17.87 -7.45 2.20
CA GLU A 46 19.26 -7.90 2.27
C GLU A 46 19.53 -8.87 3.43
N THR A 47 18.77 -8.77 4.52
CA THR A 47 19.09 -9.45 5.79
C THR A 47 18.15 -10.59 6.14
N LEU A 48 16.88 -10.52 5.75
CA LEU A 48 15.84 -11.43 6.24
C LEU A 48 15.16 -12.23 5.13
N TYR A 49 15.34 -11.88 3.86
CA TYR A 49 14.67 -12.62 2.79
C TYR A 49 15.26 -14.03 2.64
N VAL A 50 14.38 -15.03 2.55
CA VAL A 50 14.73 -16.46 2.59
C VAL A 50 15.66 -16.91 1.46
N PHE A 51 15.67 -16.19 0.34
CA PHE A 51 16.63 -16.37 -0.76
C PHE A 51 17.62 -15.21 -0.79
N PRO A 52 18.78 -15.29 -0.11
CA PRO A 52 19.63 -14.13 0.15
C PRO A 52 20.11 -13.40 -1.11
N ASP A 53 20.41 -14.15 -2.17
CA ASP A 53 20.84 -13.55 -3.44
C ASP A 53 19.71 -12.76 -4.11
N LYS A 54 18.47 -13.28 -4.07
CA LYS A 54 17.29 -12.54 -4.55
C LYS A 54 16.94 -11.35 -3.67
N GLY A 55 17.15 -11.47 -2.35
CA GLY A 55 17.03 -10.36 -1.41
C GLY A 55 17.95 -9.19 -1.80
N LYS A 56 19.22 -9.48 -2.10
CA LYS A 56 20.20 -8.49 -2.57
C LYS A 56 19.84 -7.90 -3.93
N GLU A 57 19.39 -8.71 -4.88
CA GLU A 57 18.95 -8.23 -6.20
C GLU A 57 17.76 -7.27 -6.07
N MET A 58 16.73 -7.63 -5.28
CA MET A 58 15.56 -6.77 -5.01
C MET A 58 15.98 -5.46 -4.35
N ALA A 59 16.81 -5.53 -3.32
CA ALA A 59 17.32 -4.35 -2.62
C ALA A 59 18.11 -3.42 -3.55
N GLY A 60 18.94 -3.99 -4.41
CA GLY A 60 19.68 -3.25 -5.44
C GLY A 60 18.75 -2.56 -6.44
N PHE A 61 17.72 -3.25 -6.90
CA PHE A 61 16.72 -2.70 -7.82
C PHE A 61 15.93 -1.55 -7.21
N VAL A 62 15.39 -1.72 -6.00
CA VAL A 62 14.63 -0.66 -5.30
C VAL A 62 15.52 0.57 -5.05
N ARG A 63 16.80 0.39 -4.66
CA ARG A 63 17.75 1.51 -4.54
C ARG A 63 17.96 2.23 -5.87
N GLN A 64 18.02 1.50 -6.98
CA GLN A 64 18.19 2.10 -8.30
C GLN A 64 16.95 2.89 -8.71
N GLN A 65 15.75 2.35 -8.50
CA GLN A 65 14.48 3.01 -8.77
C GLN A 65 14.34 4.30 -7.95
N TRP A 66 14.75 4.30 -6.68
CA TRP A 66 14.82 5.49 -5.85
C TRP A 66 15.77 6.55 -6.44
N LYS A 67 16.99 6.16 -6.81
CA LYS A 67 17.96 7.09 -7.43
C LYS A 67 17.48 7.67 -8.76
N ASN A 68 16.65 6.91 -9.49
CA ASN A 68 16.07 7.32 -10.76
C ASN A 68 14.82 8.20 -10.58
N GLY A 69 14.37 8.48 -9.35
CA GLY A 69 13.19 9.29 -9.08
C GLY A 69 11.86 8.60 -9.39
N VAL A 70 11.83 7.27 -9.54
CA VAL A 70 10.62 6.53 -9.95
C VAL A 70 9.47 6.69 -8.93
N TYR A 71 9.80 6.93 -7.67
CA TYR A 71 8.81 7.07 -6.60
C TYR A 71 8.41 8.52 -6.32
N ASP A 72 8.98 9.51 -7.01
CA ASP A 72 8.82 10.93 -6.66
C ASP A 72 7.37 11.39 -6.79
N ASP A 73 6.72 11.03 -7.90
CA ASP A 73 5.35 11.43 -8.25
C ASP A 73 4.24 10.61 -7.53
N LEU A 74 4.61 9.61 -6.73
CA LEU A 74 3.64 8.75 -6.02
C LEU A 74 3.16 9.44 -4.74
N GLU A 75 2.11 10.25 -4.82
CA GLU A 75 1.69 11.12 -3.72
C GLU A 75 0.99 10.41 -2.55
N ASN A 76 0.47 9.20 -2.76
CA ASN A 76 -0.28 8.47 -1.74
C ASN A 76 0.33 7.10 -1.40
N VAL A 77 0.02 6.64 -0.19
CA VAL A 77 0.55 5.39 0.37
C VAL A 77 0.18 4.14 -0.42
N PHE A 78 -0.96 4.13 -1.12
CA PHE A 78 -1.40 2.96 -1.87
C PHE A 78 -0.61 2.80 -3.17
N ASP A 79 -0.46 3.87 -3.95
CA ASP A 79 0.33 3.83 -5.19
C ASP A 79 1.80 3.55 -4.88
N PHE A 80 2.35 4.16 -3.83
CA PHE A 80 3.72 3.92 -3.40
C PHE A 80 3.94 2.45 -2.98
N SER A 81 3.07 1.89 -2.14
CA SER A 81 3.21 0.50 -1.69
C SER A 81 2.94 -0.53 -2.80
N ALA A 82 2.01 -0.23 -3.71
CA ALA A 82 1.78 -1.05 -4.90
C ALA A 82 3.01 -1.06 -5.81
N LYS A 83 3.62 0.11 -6.06
CA LYS A 83 4.82 0.18 -6.91
C LYS A 83 6.02 -0.54 -6.29
N LEU A 84 6.24 -0.42 -4.98
CA LEU A 84 7.26 -1.20 -4.29
C LEU A 84 7.02 -2.70 -4.43
N THR A 85 5.76 -3.15 -4.31
CA THR A 85 5.40 -4.56 -4.51
C THR A 85 5.73 -5.03 -5.93
N GLU A 86 5.32 -4.26 -6.95
CA GLU A 86 5.62 -4.56 -8.35
C GLU A 86 7.12 -4.70 -8.58
N ASP A 87 7.91 -3.77 -8.05
CA ASP A 87 9.37 -3.77 -8.20
C ASP A 87 10.00 -5.02 -7.55
N LEU A 88 9.58 -5.40 -6.33
CA LEU A 88 10.07 -6.62 -5.67
C LEU A 88 9.70 -7.89 -6.46
N VAL A 89 8.45 -8.00 -6.89
CA VAL A 89 7.95 -9.17 -7.64
C VAL A 89 8.62 -9.26 -9.01
N SER A 90 8.91 -8.14 -9.67
CA SER A 90 9.58 -8.13 -10.99
C SER A 90 10.98 -8.74 -10.98
N VAL A 91 11.66 -8.69 -9.83
CA VAL A 91 13.01 -9.24 -9.66
C VAL A 91 12.95 -10.66 -9.11
N SER A 92 12.16 -10.89 -8.07
CA SER A 92 12.09 -12.18 -7.38
C SER A 92 11.24 -13.22 -8.09
N HIS A 93 10.20 -12.79 -8.83
CA HIS A 93 9.10 -13.62 -9.32
C HIS A 93 8.32 -14.36 -8.22
N ASP A 94 8.50 -13.95 -6.96
CA ASP A 94 7.78 -14.48 -5.81
C ASP A 94 6.47 -13.71 -5.65
N LEU A 95 5.33 -14.42 -5.61
CA LEU A 95 4.01 -13.81 -5.48
C LEU A 95 3.56 -13.65 -4.02
N HIS A 96 4.35 -14.12 -3.05
CA HIS A 96 4.03 -14.01 -1.62
C HIS A 96 4.59 -12.72 -1.01
N ILE A 97 5.59 -12.10 -1.63
CA ILE A 97 6.16 -10.84 -1.15
C ILE A 97 5.32 -9.63 -1.55
N GLY A 98 5.11 -8.71 -0.61
CA GLY A 98 4.46 -7.43 -0.91
C GLY A 98 4.56 -6.40 0.20
N VAL A 99 4.35 -5.15 -0.17
CA VAL A 99 4.31 -3.97 0.71
C VAL A 99 2.88 -3.45 0.74
N ARG A 100 2.33 -3.24 1.93
CA ARG A 100 0.94 -2.78 2.12
C ARG A 100 0.85 -1.74 3.22
N TYR A 101 0.05 -0.71 3.00
CA TYR A 101 -0.37 0.21 4.05
C TYR A 101 -1.55 -0.38 4.82
N SER A 102 -1.36 -0.69 6.11
CA SER A 102 -2.42 -1.26 6.97
C SER A 102 -2.25 -0.78 8.42
N PRO A 103 -2.72 0.44 8.77
CA PRO A 103 -2.56 1.01 10.10
C PRO A 103 -3.24 0.17 11.18
N GLU A 104 -4.40 -0.43 10.87
CA GLU A 104 -5.14 -1.31 11.79
C GLU A 104 -4.34 -2.58 12.14
N THR A 105 -3.72 -3.21 11.14
CA THR A 105 -2.87 -4.39 11.36
C THR A 105 -1.67 -4.03 12.23
N ILE A 106 -1.04 -2.88 11.97
CA ILE A 106 0.10 -2.41 12.77
C ILE A 106 -0.32 -2.09 14.21
N ALA A 107 -1.49 -1.46 14.42
CA ALA A 107 -2.02 -1.20 15.75
C ALA A 107 -2.27 -2.51 16.52
N ARG A 108 -2.89 -3.51 15.88
CA ARG A 108 -3.10 -4.83 16.46
C ARG A 108 -1.79 -5.51 16.85
N ILE A 109 -0.80 -5.52 15.94
CA ILE A 109 0.51 -6.14 16.20
C ILE A 109 1.20 -5.46 17.39
N ARG A 110 1.14 -4.13 17.48
CA ARG A 110 1.71 -3.40 18.63
C ARG A 110 1.03 -3.78 19.94
N GLN A 111 -0.30 -3.82 19.95
CA GLN A 111 -1.07 -4.22 21.13
C GLN A 111 -0.76 -5.66 21.57
N GLN A 112 -0.65 -6.60 20.63
CA GLN A 112 -0.30 -8.00 20.93
C GLN A 112 1.09 -8.11 21.57
N ARG A 113 2.08 -7.39 21.02
CA ARG A 113 3.44 -7.34 21.58
C ARG A 113 3.47 -6.74 22.99
N GLU A 114 2.69 -5.68 23.24
CA GLU A 114 2.58 -5.08 24.57
C GLU A 114 1.95 -6.04 25.60
N ASN A 115 1.03 -6.90 25.16
CA ASN A 115 0.38 -7.90 26.00
C ASN A 115 1.22 -9.16 26.24
N GLY A 116 2.43 -9.25 25.67
CA GLY A 116 3.32 -10.41 25.81
C GLY A 116 2.87 -11.65 25.02
N ASP A 117 1.93 -11.48 24.08
CA ASP A 117 1.50 -12.53 23.16
C ASP A 117 2.40 -12.48 21.91
N ASP A 118 3.42 -13.33 21.89
CA ASP A 118 4.41 -13.39 20.81
C ASP A 118 3.98 -14.32 19.66
N SER A 119 2.72 -14.79 19.65
CA SER A 119 2.21 -15.74 18.65
C SER A 119 2.37 -15.24 17.21
N PHE A 120 2.37 -13.91 16.97
CA PHE A 120 2.62 -13.36 15.63
C PHE A 120 4.07 -13.49 15.16
N SER A 121 5.04 -13.53 16.08
CA SER A 121 6.47 -13.73 15.78
C SER A 121 6.75 -15.19 15.42
N GLU A 122 6.05 -16.12 16.08
CA GLU A 122 6.14 -17.56 15.83
C GLU A 122 5.75 -17.94 14.39
N TYR A 123 4.76 -17.23 13.80
CA TYR A 123 4.38 -17.45 12.39
C TYR A 123 5.35 -16.89 11.35
N ILE A 124 6.21 -15.92 11.68
CA ILE A 124 7.18 -15.34 10.73
C ILE A 124 8.50 -16.12 10.73
N GLU A 125 8.81 -16.86 11.80
CA GLU A 125 10.01 -17.71 11.85
C GLU A 125 9.84 -19.07 11.17
N GLU A 126 8.62 -19.53 10.88
CA GLU A 126 8.34 -20.83 10.24
C GLU A 126 8.21 -20.80 8.70
N THR A 127 8.33 -19.63 8.05
CA THR A 127 8.30 -19.48 6.57
C THR A 127 9.62 -18.97 6.01
#